data_AF-A0ABD4ZGH5-F1
#
_entry.id   AF-A0ABD4ZGH5-F1
#
_cell.length_a   1.000
_cell.length_b   1.000
_cell.length_c   1.000
_cell.angle_alpha   90.00
_cell.angle_beta   90.00
_cell.angle_gamma   90.00
#
_symmetry.space_group_name_H-M   'P 1'
#
loop_
_entity.id
_entity.type
_entity.pdbx_description
1 polymer ?
#
loop_
_entity_poly.entity_id
_entity_poly.type
_entity_poly.pdbx_seq_one_letter_code
_entity_poly.pdbx_strand_id
1 'polypeptide(L)'
;QRNPYLRVDSLVIAMAAGYALAWFMGMLPESNEPMTQELIMVPTPLYYGLGIEWSLLLPLMLVFMITSLETIGDITATSDVSEQPVS
;
A
#
# COMPACT_ATOMS: atom_id res chain seq x y z
N GLN A 1 -6.38 -29.31 3.32
CA GLN A 1 -6.28 -28.10 4.17
C GLN A 1 -5.02 -27.37 3.77
N ARG A 2 -5.14 -26.39 2.86
CA ARG A 2 -3.99 -25.68 2.28
C ARG A 2 -3.65 -24.54 3.24
N ASN A 3 -2.43 -24.56 3.79
CA ASN A 3 -1.97 -23.65 4.84
C ASN A 3 -2.34 -22.18 4.49
N PRO A 4 -3.27 -21.52 5.21
CA PRO A 4 -3.74 -20.17 4.90
C PRO A 4 -2.62 -19.13 4.85
N TYR A 5 -1.59 -19.31 5.70
CA TYR A 5 -0.41 -18.46 5.75
C TYR A 5 0.35 -18.44 4.42
N LEU A 6 0.50 -19.60 3.75
CA LEU A 6 1.14 -19.68 2.44
C LEU A 6 0.39 -18.91 1.34
N ARG A 7 -0.91 -18.61 1.53
CA ARG A 7 -1.68 -17.83 0.55
C ARG A 7 -1.41 -16.34 0.67
N VAL A 8 -1.33 -15.84 1.91
CA VAL A 8 -0.99 -14.43 2.18
C VAL A 8 0.47 -14.17 1.84
N ASP A 9 1.36 -15.11 2.19
CA ASP A 9 2.79 -15.01 1.93
C ASP A 9 3.14 -15.19 0.44
N SER A 10 2.22 -15.73 -0.37
CA SER A 10 2.50 -16.02 -1.78
C SER A 10 2.88 -14.78 -2.60
N LEU A 11 2.29 -13.62 -2.30
CA LEU A 11 2.65 -12.36 -2.96
C LEU A 11 4.08 -11.96 -2.61
N VAL A 12 4.45 -12.03 -1.34
CA VAL A 12 5.80 -11.68 -0.84
C VAL A 12 6.83 -12.63 -1.44
N ILE A 13 6.56 -13.93 -1.45
CA ILE A 13 7.43 -14.95 -2.04
C ILE A 13 7.59 -14.71 -3.55
N ALA A 14 6.51 -14.40 -4.26
CA ALA A 14 6.56 -14.10 -5.69
C ALA A 14 7.40 -12.84 -5.97
N MET A 15 7.24 -11.78 -5.17
CA MET A 15 8.04 -10.55 -5.29
C MET A 15 9.53 -10.84 -5.03
N ALA A 16 9.85 -11.61 -3.98
CA ALA A 16 11.23 -11.97 -3.65
C ALA A 16 11.89 -12.82 -4.76
N ALA A 17 11.16 -13.81 -5.28
CA ALA A 17 11.63 -14.64 -6.38
C ALA A 17 11.83 -13.83 -7.67
N GLY A 18 10.89 -12.94 -8.00
CA GLY A 18 11.00 -12.04 -9.16
C GLY A 18 12.20 -11.10 -9.05
N TYR A 19 12.44 -10.54 -7.87
CA TYR A 19 13.61 -9.69 -7.61
C TYR A 19 14.93 -10.47 -7.77
N ALA A 20 15.02 -11.67 -7.19
CA ALA A 20 16.21 -12.52 -7.33
C ALA A 20 16.50 -12.87 -8.80
N LEU A 21 15.46 -13.19 -9.57
CA LEU A 21 15.59 -13.47 -11.00
C LEU A 21 16.05 -12.24 -11.79
N ALA A 22 15.48 -11.05 -11.52
CA ALA A 22 15.92 -9.80 -12.14
C ALA A 22 17.39 -9.49 -11.82
N TRP A 23 17.84 -9.82 -10.61
CA TRP A 23 19.24 -9.70 -10.22
C TRP A 23 20.15 -10.64 -11.02
N PHE A 24 19.78 -11.92 -11.14
CA PHE A 24 20.54 -12.89 -11.95
C PHE A 24 20.61 -12.51 -13.43
N MET A 25 19.58 -11.83 -13.94
CA MET A 25 19.57 -11.31 -15.31
C MET A 25 20.30 -9.97 -15.48
N GLY A 26 20.85 -9.39 -14.41
CA GLY A 26 21.53 -8.09 -14.47
C GLY A 26 20.60 -6.92 -14.81
N MET A 27 19.31 -7.05 -14.54
CA MET A 27 18.29 -6.04 -14.85
C MET A 27 18.09 -5.01 -13.72
N LEU A 28 18.90 -5.09 -12.66
CA LEU A 28 18.87 -4.11 -11.58
C LEU A 28 19.65 -2.86 -11.98
N PRO A 29 19.14 -1.65 -11.67
CA PRO A 29 19.88 -0.42 -11.92
C PRO A 29 21.16 -0.40 -11.09
N GLU A 30 22.29 -0.07 -11.70
CA GLU A 30 23.54 0.13 -10.98
C GLU A 30 23.46 1.47 -10.22
N SER A 31 23.33 1.39 -8.90
CA SER A 31 23.29 2.56 -8.02
C SER A 31 24.71 3.13 -7.85
N ASN A 32 25.10 4.03 -8.75
CA ASN A 32 26.34 4.81 -8.65
C ASN A 32 26.18 6.11 -7.83
N GLU A 33 25.01 6.31 -7.21
CA GLU A 33 24.76 7.48 -6.37
C GLU A 33 25.53 7.37 -5.05
N PRO A 34 26.22 8.44 -4.62
CA PRO A 34 26.93 8.45 -3.35
C PRO A 34 25.98 8.14 -2.20
N MET A 35 26.43 7.28 -1.28
CA MET A 35 25.75 6.82 -0.07
C MET A 35 25.44 7.92 0.96
N THR A 36 25.44 9.19 0.56
CA THR A 36 25.08 10.35 1.38
C THR A 36 23.58 10.49 1.61
N GLN A 37 22.79 9.45 1.34
CA GLN A 37 21.39 9.41 1.79
C GLN A 37 21.36 9.39 3.31
N GLU A 38 20.66 10.36 3.89
CA GLU A 38 20.40 10.41 5.32
C GLU A 38 19.70 9.11 5.75
N LEU A 39 20.25 8.43 6.76
CA LEU A 39 19.69 7.19 7.33
C LEU A 39 18.27 7.39 7.89
N ILE A 40 17.89 8.64 8.16
CA ILE A 40 16.58 9.03 8.69
C ILE A 40 16.03 10.14 7.81
N MET A 41 14.94 9.83 7.09
CA MET A 41 14.19 10.85 6.34
C MET A 41 13.17 11.49 7.28
N VAL A 42 13.36 12.77 7.58
CA VAL A 42 12.36 13.54 8.33
C VAL A 42 11.28 14.03 7.34
N PRO A 43 9.99 13.70 7.55
CA PRO A 43 8.95 14.17 6.64
C PRO A 43 8.78 15.69 6.76
N THR A 44 8.79 16.38 5.63
CA THR A 44 8.53 17.82 5.56
C THR A 44 7.02 18.07 5.45
N PRO A 45 6.34 18.61 6.48
CA PRO A 45 4.91 18.89 6.40
C PRO A 45 4.64 19.96 5.35
N LEU A 46 3.49 19.86 4.66
CA LEU A 46 3.06 20.81 3.63
C LEU A 46 4.10 21.02 2.50
N TYR A 47 4.83 19.98 2.09
CA TYR A 47 5.79 20.08 0.98
C TYR A 47 5.17 20.69 -0.30
N TYR A 48 3.90 20.36 -0.57
CA TYR A 48 3.12 20.91 -1.70
C TYR A 48 2.29 22.15 -1.36
N GLY A 49 2.34 22.64 -0.11
CA GLY A 49 1.51 23.76 0.37
C GLY A 49 0.06 23.38 0.65
N LEU A 50 -0.79 24.40 0.85
CA LEU A 50 -2.25 24.27 0.97
C LEU A 50 -2.91 25.01 -0.21
N GLY A 51 -3.65 24.28 -1.03
CA GLY A 51 -4.38 24.82 -2.17
C GLY A 51 -5.55 23.92 -2.56
N ILE A 52 -6.63 24.52 -3.06
CA ILE A 52 -7.78 23.77 -3.57
C ILE A 52 -7.67 23.70 -5.09
N GLU A 53 -7.38 22.51 -5.59
CA GLU A 53 -7.38 22.20 -7.02
C GLU A 53 -8.76 21.67 -7.43
N TRP A 54 -9.56 22.51 -8.07
CA TRP A 54 -10.94 22.16 -8.47
C TRP A 54 -11.00 20.97 -9.44
N SER A 55 -9.94 20.75 -10.22
CA SER A 55 -9.80 19.59 -11.12
C SER A 55 -9.72 18.26 -10.36
N LEU A 56 -9.22 18.27 -9.12
CA LEU A 56 -9.07 17.08 -8.28
C LEU A 56 -10.31 16.78 -7.43
N LEU A 57 -11.27 17.70 -7.36
CA LEU A 57 -12.46 17.54 -6.51
C LEU A 57 -13.30 16.31 -6.89
N LEU A 58 -13.56 16.12 -8.19
CA LEU A 58 -14.39 15.00 -8.66
C LEU A 58 -13.69 13.64 -8.45
N PRO A 59 -12.41 13.43 -8.83
CA PRO A 59 -11.68 12.22 -8.48
C PRO A 59 -11.65 11.95 -6.97
N LEU A 60 -11.45 12.99 -6.16
CA LEU A 60 -11.42 12.86 -4.70
C LEU A 60 -12.76 12.41 -4.14
N MET A 61 -13.88 12.94 -4.63
CA MET A 61 -15.23 12.49 -4.24
C MET A 61 -15.44 11.01 -4.54
N LEU A 62 -14.99 10.53 -5.70
CA LEU A 62 -15.10 9.12 -6.08
C LEU A 62 -14.25 8.21 -5.18
N VAL A 63 -12.99 8.57 -4.93
CA VAL A 63 -12.12 7.82 -4.02
C VAL A 63 -12.72 7.78 -2.61
N PHE A 64 -13.20 8.92 -2.10
CA PHE A 64 -13.82 8.99 -0.78
C PHE A 64 -15.08 8.11 -0.67
N MET A 65 -15.93 8.12 -1.71
CA MET A 65 -17.11 7.25 -1.78
C MET A 65 -16.71 5.76 -1.74
N ILE A 66 -15.70 5.36 -2.52
CA ILE A 66 -15.22 3.98 -2.58
C ILE A 66 -14.66 3.56 -1.22
N THR A 67 -13.78 4.36 -0.62
CA THR A 67 -13.19 4.06 0.70
C THR A 67 -14.25 4.01 1.81
N SER A 68 -15.30 4.84 1.72
CA SER A 68 -16.41 4.79 2.67
C SER A 68 -17.19 3.47 2.55
N LEU A 69 -17.48 3.01 1.32
CA LEU A 69 -18.12 1.73 1.07
C LEU A 69 -17.24 0.55 1.50
N GLU A 70 -15.94 0.61 1.23
CA GLU A 70 -14.95 -0.37 1.69
C GLU A 70 -14.94 -0.47 3.22
N THR A 71 -14.91 0.67 3.92
CA THR A 71 -14.94 0.72 5.39
C THR A 71 -16.21 0.10 5.96
N ILE A 72 -17.37 0.37 5.36
CA ILE A 72 -18.64 -0.26 5.77
C ILE A 72 -18.58 -1.78 5.56
N GLY A 73 -18.04 -2.23 4.43
CA GLY A 73 -17.88 -3.66 4.13
C GLY A 73 -16.94 -4.36 5.12
N ASP A 74 -15.78 -3.75 5.41
CA ASP A 74 -14.77 -4.28 6.32
C ASP A 74 -15.28 -4.36 7.76
N ILE A 75 -16.01 -3.34 8.23
CA ILE A 75 -16.65 -3.36 9.56
C ILE A 75 -17.70 -4.48 9.62
N THR A 76 -18.52 -4.61 8.58
CA THR A 76 -19.56 -5.65 8.51
C THR A 76 -18.94 -7.05 8.52
N ALA A 77 -17.91 -7.29 7.71
CA ALA A 77 -17.19 -8.56 7.66
C ALA A 77 -16.47 -8.86 8.98
N THR A 78 -15.86 -7.85 9.61
CA THR A 78 -15.19 -8.03 10.90
C THR A 78 -16.18 -8.33 12.02
N SER A 79 -17.37 -7.71 12.01
CA SER A 79 -18.44 -8.01 12.97
C SER A 79 -18.98 -9.42 12.80
N ASP A 80 -19.22 -9.86 11.56
CA ASP A 80 -19.67 -11.23 11.25
C ASP A 80 -18.66 -12.28 11.73
N VAL A 81 -17.36 -12.04 11.52
CA VAL A 81 -16.30 -12.95 11.97
C VAL A 81 -16.04 -12.90 13.49
N SER A 82 -16.38 -11.80 14.17
CA SER A 82 -16.11 -11.62 15.60
C SER A 82 -17.30 -11.92 16.53
N GLU A 83 -18.49 -12.24 15.99
CA GLU A 83 -19.75 -12.46 16.74
C GLU A 83 -20.14 -11.30 17.67
N GLN A 84 -19.59 -10.10 17.47
CA GLN A 84 -19.91 -8.90 18.25
C GLN A 84 -20.89 -8.00 17.49
N PRO A 85 -21.95 -7.49 18.14
CA PRO A 85 -22.97 -6.70 17.46
C PRO A 85 -22.39 -5.38 16.94
N VAL A 86 -22.68 -5.05 15.67
CA VAL A 86 -22.50 -3.69 15.13
C VAL A 86 -23.53 -2.76 15.78
N SER A 87 -23.10 -1.98 16.77
CA SER A 87 -23.84 -0.80 17.26
C SER A 87 -23.13 0.47 16.84
#